data_AF-A0A974P1L6-F1
#
_entry.id   AF-A0A974P1L6-F1
#
_cell.length_a   1.000
_cell.length_b   1.000
_cell.length_c   1.000
_cell.angle_alpha   90.00
_cell.angle_beta   90.00
_cell.angle_gamma   90.00
#
_symmetry.space_group_name_H-M   'P 1'
#
loop_
_entity.id
_entity.type
_entity.pdbx_description
1 polymer ?
#
loop_
_entity_poly.entity_id
_entity_poly.type
_entity_poly.pdbx_seq_one_letter_code
_entity_poly.pdbx_strand_id
1 'polypeptide(L)'
;MSQVIFVDAILPHPGRTWFETASPGLGESLRAKAADGQVPAWDQWFPPGALAASLPEGEARETFVSELTPTPLAYLEERAPEIDLSVGWAYLRLSKAYEDETAVARAQGIPTLRLDRHHLAMMTHADEVASALVNLVRGDHG
;
A
#
# COMPACT_ATOMS: atom_id res chain seq x y z
N MET A 1 12.41 15.71 -11.97
CA MET A 1 12.08 15.60 -10.53
C MET A 1 10.70 15.00 -10.40
N SER A 2 10.53 13.99 -9.55
CA SER A 2 9.22 13.41 -9.24
C SER A 2 8.42 14.34 -8.33
N GLN A 3 7.18 14.64 -8.70
CA GLN A 3 6.22 15.39 -7.88
C GLN A 3 5.40 14.47 -6.99
N VAL A 4 5.23 13.21 -7.41
CA VAL A 4 4.53 12.16 -6.67
C VAL A 4 5.45 10.96 -6.49
N ILE A 5 5.42 10.34 -5.31
CA ILE A 5 6.07 9.05 -5.08
C ILE A 5 5.02 8.09 -4.54
N PHE A 6 4.79 6.99 -5.25
CA PHE A 6 4.00 5.87 -4.73
C PHE A 6 4.90 5.02 -3.84
N VAL A 7 4.43 4.70 -2.63
CA VAL A 7 5.21 3.95 -1.63
C VAL A 7 4.44 2.72 -1.25
N ASP A 8 4.90 1.55 -1.72
CA ASP A 8 4.29 0.24 -1.45
C ASP A 8 2.76 0.25 -1.60
N ALA A 9 2.30 0.76 -2.74
CA ALA A 9 0.89 1.09 -2.98
C ALA A 9 0.46 0.64 -4.37
N ILE A 10 -0.82 0.28 -4.49
CA ILE A 10 -1.42 0.05 -5.80
C ILE A 10 -1.27 1.31 -6.66
N LEU A 11 -1.05 1.12 -7.96
CA LEU A 11 -1.08 2.23 -8.91
C LEU A 11 -2.52 2.74 -9.10
N PRO A 12 -2.68 4.01 -9.55
CA PRO A 12 -4.00 4.53 -9.89
C PRO A 12 -4.73 3.63 -10.88
N HIS A 13 -6.02 3.39 -10.63
CA HIS A 13 -6.85 2.42 -11.35
C HIS A 13 -8.18 3.06 -11.77
N PRO A 14 -8.14 4.10 -12.62
CA PRO A 14 -9.31 4.90 -12.97
C PRO A 14 -10.45 4.03 -13.52
N GLY A 15 -11.66 4.32 -13.05
CA GLY A 15 -12.87 3.60 -13.44
C GLY A 15 -13.01 2.20 -12.84
N ARG A 16 -12.01 1.69 -12.10
CA ARG A 16 -12.07 0.39 -11.41
C ARG A 16 -12.30 0.59 -9.91
N THR A 17 -12.86 -0.43 -9.27
CA THR A 17 -12.98 -0.52 -7.81
C THR A 17 -11.71 -1.07 -7.18
N TRP A 18 -11.56 -0.90 -5.86
CA TRP A 18 -10.42 -1.50 -5.15
C TRP A 18 -10.41 -3.02 -5.28
N PHE A 19 -11.58 -3.67 -5.23
CA PHE A 19 -11.72 -5.12 -5.38
C PHE A 19 -11.25 -5.65 -6.73
N GLU A 20 -11.28 -4.82 -7.79
CA GLU A 20 -10.74 -5.20 -9.10
C GLU A 20 -9.21 -5.11 -9.13
N THR A 21 -8.57 -4.46 -8.17
CA THR A 21 -7.10 -4.40 -8.02
C THR A 21 -6.55 -5.39 -7.00
N ALA A 22 -7.35 -5.74 -5.99
CA ALA A 22 -6.96 -6.69 -4.95
C ALA A 22 -6.87 -8.12 -5.51
N SER A 23 -6.13 -8.99 -4.80
CA SER A 23 -6.16 -10.41 -5.15
C SER A 23 -7.59 -10.97 -4.97
N PRO A 24 -8.06 -11.86 -5.86
CA PRO A 24 -9.43 -12.39 -5.78
C PRO A 24 -9.76 -12.98 -4.41
N GLY A 25 -8.83 -13.75 -3.83
CA GLY A 25 -9.01 -14.36 -2.51
C GLY A 25 -9.15 -13.35 -1.37
N LEU A 26 -8.39 -12.24 -1.39
CA LEU A 26 -8.55 -11.18 -0.40
C LEU A 26 -9.90 -10.47 -0.56
N GLY A 27 -10.29 -10.17 -1.80
CA GLY A 27 -11.55 -9.52 -2.10
C GLY A 27 -12.77 -10.34 -1.68
N GLU A 28 -12.78 -11.64 -1.98
CA GLU A 28 -13.83 -12.56 -1.55
C GLU A 28 -13.88 -12.70 -0.02
N SER A 29 -12.73 -12.83 0.64
CA SER A 29 -12.66 -12.92 2.10
C SER A 29 -13.22 -11.67 2.79
N LEU A 30 -12.89 -10.48 2.29
CA LEU A 30 -13.37 -9.22 2.85
C LEU A 30 -14.88 -9.04 2.65
N ARG A 31 -15.41 -9.37 1.48
CA ARG A 31 -16.86 -9.35 1.26
C ARG A 31 -17.59 -10.32 2.19
N ALA A 32 -17.04 -11.51 2.41
CA ALA A 32 -17.63 -12.49 3.33
C ALA A 32 -17.57 -12.04 4.80
N LYS A 33 -16.58 -11.21 5.16
CA LYS A 33 -16.44 -10.61 6.50
C LYS A 33 -17.28 -9.35 6.70
N ALA A 34 -17.85 -8.78 5.63
CA ALA A 34 -18.60 -7.55 5.73
C ALA A 34 -19.90 -7.74 6.53
N ALA A 35 -20.17 -6.84 7.46
CA ALA A 35 -21.37 -6.82 8.28
C ALA A 35 -21.86 -5.37 8.40
N ASP A 36 -23.17 -5.15 8.29
CA ASP A 36 -23.80 -3.82 8.39
C ASP A 36 -23.15 -2.75 7.49
N GLY A 37 -22.72 -3.17 6.29
CA GLY A 37 -22.07 -2.29 5.31
C GLY A 37 -20.63 -1.90 5.64
N GLN A 38 -19.99 -2.56 6.60
CA GLN A 38 -18.61 -2.33 7.01
C GLN A 38 -17.78 -3.60 6.80
N VAL A 39 -16.57 -3.47 6.28
CA VAL A 39 -15.54 -4.50 6.42
C VAL A 39 -14.81 -4.28 7.76
N PRO A 40 -14.28 -5.33 8.41
CA PRO A 40 -13.62 -5.19 9.70
C PRO A 40 -12.39 -4.26 9.64
N ALA A 41 -11.78 -3.96 10.78
CA ALA A 41 -10.54 -3.21 10.84
C ALA A 41 -9.40 -3.91 10.06
N TRP A 42 -8.44 -3.13 9.55
CA TRP A 42 -7.40 -3.59 8.61
C TRP A 42 -6.58 -4.79 9.11
N ASP A 43 -6.33 -4.88 10.42
CA ASP A 43 -5.60 -6.00 11.04
C ASP A 43 -6.33 -7.35 10.91
N GLN A 44 -7.65 -7.33 10.67
CA GLN A 44 -8.51 -8.50 10.54
C GLN A 44 -8.76 -8.92 9.08
N TRP A 45 -8.16 -8.20 8.13
CA TRP A 45 -8.28 -8.48 6.69
C TRP A 45 -7.46 -9.71 6.28
N PHE A 46 -6.37 -9.98 7.00
CA PHE A 46 -5.40 -11.02 6.68
C PHE A 46 -5.45 -12.18 7.67
N PRO A 47 -4.84 -13.33 7.36
CA PRO A 47 -4.74 -14.45 8.29
C PRO A 47 -4.02 -14.07 9.60
N PRO A 48 -4.34 -14.75 10.72
CA PRO A 48 -3.62 -14.57 11.97
C PRO A 48 -2.10 -14.67 11.80
N GLY A 49 -1.36 -13.77 12.45
CA GLY A 49 0.10 -13.70 12.39
C GLY A 49 0.66 -12.81 11.27
N ALA A 50 -0.14 -12.41 10.28
CA ALA A 50 0.31 -11.50 9.22
C ALA A 50 0.80 -10.15 9.77
N LEU A 51 0.06 -9.58 10.73
CA LEU A 51 0.48 -8.36 11.42
C LEU A 51 1.76 -8.58 12.24
N ALA A 52 1.82 -9.67 13.02
CA ALA A 52 2.95 -9.98 13.91
C ALA A 52 4.30 -10.08 13.17
N ALA A 53 4.28 -10.50 11.91
CA ALA A 53 5.49 -10.58 11.07
C ALA A 53 6.07 -9.19 10.72
N SER A 54 5.23 -8.16 10.64
CA SER A 54 5.64 -6.78 10.32
C SER A 54 5.70 -5.87 11.54
N LEU A 55 4.92 -6.19 12.57
CA LEU A 55 4.76 -5.44 13.80
C LEU A 55 4.61 -6.42 14.96
N PRO A 56 5.72 -6.81 15.62
CA PRO A 56 5.70 -7.71 16.77
C PRO A 56 4.85 -7.18 17.93
N GLU A 57 4.54 -8.06 18.89
CA GLU A 57 3.82 -7.66 20.11
C GLU A 57 4.57 -6.61 20.92
N GLY A 58 3.83 -5.65 21.48
CA GLY A 58 4.36 -4.53 22.25
C GLY A 58 3.50 -3.27 22.11
N GLU A 59 3.88 -2.22 22.83
CA GLU A 59 3.13 -0.95 22.93
C GLU A 59 2.84 -0.32 21.56
N ALA A 60 3.78 -0.37 20.61
CA ALA A 60 3.58 0.15 19.26
C ALA A 60 2.46 -0.59 18.50
N ARG A 61 2.35 -1.91 18.68
CA ARG A 61 1.27 -2.71 18.08
C ARG A 61 -0.07 -2.42 18.73
N GLU A 62 -0.10 -2.32 20.06
CA GLU A 62 -1.30 -2.00 20.81
C GLU A 62 -1.85 -0.63 20.40
N THR A 63 -0.97 0.37 20.31
CA THR A 63 -1.31 1.71 19.82
C THR A 63 -1.85 1.65 18.40
N PHE A 64 -1.13 1.02 17.47
CA PHE A 64 -1.54 0.88 16.08
C PHE A 64 -2.92 0.23 15.93
N VAL A 65 -3.16 -0.90 16.60
CA VAL A 65 -4.45 -1.61 16.53
C VAL A 65 -5.58 -0.79 17.15
N SER A 66 -5.30 -0.03 18.22
CA SER A 66 -6.32 0.79 18.89
C SER A 66 -6.87 1.93 18.02
N GLU A 67 -6.12 2.36 17.01
CA GLU A 67 -6.52 3.43 16.07
C GLU A 67 -7.26 2.91 14.83
N LEU A 68 -7.26 1.58 14.60
CA LEU A 68 -7.92 1.00 13.45
C LEU A 68 -9.44 1.00 13.62
N THR A 69 -10.13 1.33 12.53
CA THR A 69 -11.60 1.34 12.48
C THR A 69 -12.10 0.48 11.31
N PRO A 70 -13.32 -0.08 11.40
CA PRO A 70 -13.98 -0.68 10.25
C PRO A 70 -14.05 0.30 9.07
N THR A 71 -13.91 -0.23 7.86
CA THR A 71 -13.98 0.57 6.63
C THR A 71 -15.33 0.35 5.95
N PRO A 72 -16.02 1.40 5.46
CA PRO A 72 -17.25 1.21 4.71
C PRO A 72 -17.03 0.32 3.49
N LEU A 73 -17.83 -0.73 3.33
CA LEU A 73 -17.77 -1.59 2.14
C LEU A 73 -17.93 -0.77 0.85
N ALA A 74 -18.83 0.22 0.88
CA ALA A 74 -19.08 1.14 -0.22
C ALA A 74 -17.82 1.90 -0.68
N TYR A 75 -16.87 2.18 0.23
CA TYR A 75 -15.60 2.81 -0.14
C TYR A 75 -14.74 1.88 -1.02
N LEU A 76 -14.73 0.58 -0.74
CA LEU A 76 -13.99 -0.41 -1.55
C LEU A 76 -14.70 -0.74 -2.88
N GLU A 77 -16.01 -0.52 -2.94
CA GLU A 77 -16.86 -0.69 -4.13
C GLU A 77 -16.95 0.58 -4.98
N GLU A 78 -16.45 1.71 -4.48
CA GLU A 78 -16.40 2.96 -5.23
C GLU A 78 -15.44 2.82 -6.41
N ARG A 79 -15.86 3.30 -7.59
CA ARG A 79 -14.98 3.39 -8.75
C ARG A 79 -14.02 4.54 -8.55
N ALA A 80 -12.72 4.27 -8.65
CA ALA A 80 -11.69 5.29 -8.53
C ALA A 80 -11.89 6.38 -9.59
N PRO A 81 -11.69 7.66 -9.24
CA PRO A 81 -11.84 8.76 -10.17
C PRO A 81 -10.80 8.71 -11.29
N GLU A 82 -11.11 9.39 -12.39
CA GLU A 82 -10.11 9.70 -13.41
C GLU A 82 -9.05 10.64 -12.81
N ILE A 83 -7.78 10.28 -12.97
CA ILE A 83 -6.64 11.07 -12.47
C ILE A 83 -5.67 11.32 -13.62
N ASP A 84 -5.26 12.57 -13.80
CA ASP A 84 -4.19 12.90 -14.72
C ASP A 84 -2.82 12.59 -14.09
N LEU A 85 -2.13 11.60 -14.65
CA LEU A 85 -0.78 11.19 -14.25
C LEU A 85 0.31 11.82 -15.12
N SER A 86 0.01 12.92 -15.83
CA SER A 86 1.00 13.68 -16.61
C SER A 86 2.13 14.27 -15.77
N VAL A 87 1.96 14.36 -14.44
CA VAL A 87 3.01 14.77 -13.52
C VAL A 87 4.10 13.70 -13.41
N GLY A 88 5.36 14.12 -13.34
CA GLY A 88 6.46 13.20 -13.07
C GLY A 88 6.26 12.48 -11.74
N TRP A 89 6.39 11.15 -11.73
CA TRP A 89 6.25 10.33 -10.54
C TRP A 89 7.39 9.32 -10.41
N ALA A 90 7.50 8.69 -9.23
CA ALA A 90 8.44 7.62 -8.95
C ALA A 90 7.79 6.55 -8.05
N TYR A 91 8.46 5.42 -7.89
CA TYR A 91 7.95 4.30 -7.09
C TYR A 91 8.98 3.80 -6.06
N LEU A 92 8.58 3.71 -4.80
CA LEU A 92 9.33 3.06 -3.73
C LEU A 92 8.66 1.75 -3.36
N ARG A 93 9.29 0.62 -3.64
CA ARG A 93 8.82 -0.71 -3.23
C ARG A 93 9.38 -1.06 -1.85
N LEU A 94 8.51 -1.45 -0.91
CA LEU A 94 8.91 -1.92 0.42
C LEU A 94 8.71 -3.43 0.59
N SER A 95 7.64 -4.00 0.02
CA SER A 95 7.24 -5.38 0.21
C SER A 95 7.12 -6.13 -1.13
N LYS A 96 7.25 -7.46 -1.10
CA LYS A 96 7.11 -8.30 -2.31
C LYS A 96 5.72 -8.28 -2.91
N ALA A 97 4.70 -7.93 -2.11
CA ALA A 97 3.32 -7.83 -2.58
C ALA A 97 3.17 -6.83 -3.74
N TYR A 98 4.04 -5.81 -3.82
CA TYR A 98 3.98 -4.75 -4.82
C TYR A 98 5.07 -4.82 -5.91
N GLU A 99 5.59 -6.02 -6.19
CA GLU A 99 6.58 -6.21 -7.26
C GLU A 99 5.99 -5.91 -8.64
N ASP A 100 4.73 -6.24 -8.87
CA ASP A 100 4.06 -6.04 -10.15
C ASP A 100 3.87 -4.55 -10.46
N GLU A 101 3.45 -3.74 -9.48
CA GLU A 101 3.36 -2.28 -9.59
C GLU A 101 4.73 -1.66 -9.90
N THR A 102 5.77 -2.13 -9.20
CA THR A 102 7.14 -1.67 -9.43
C THR A 102 7.65 -2.10 -10.80
N ALA A 103 7.21 -3.25 -11.32
CA ALA A 103 7.54 -3.72 -12.66
C ALA A 103 6.89 -2.85 -13.75
N VAL A 104 5.63 -2.42 -13.56
CA VAL A 104 4.96 -1.46 -14.45
C VAL A 104 5.74 -0.14 -14.51
N ALA A 105 6.10 0.42 -13.36
CA ALA A 105 6.90 1.64 -13.29
C ALA A 105 8.25 1.49 -14.04
N ARG A 106 9.00 0.42 -13.77
CA ARG A 106 10.27 0.14 -14.45
C ARG A 106 10.12 0.00 -15.96
N ALA A 107 9.08 -0.70 -16.43
CA ALA A 107 8.83 -0.88 -17.87
C ALA A 107 8.54 0.45 -18.59
N GLN A 108 8.05 1.45 -17.87
CA GLN A 108 7.79 2.80 -18.38
C GLN A 108 8.99 3.75 -18.24
N GLY A 109 10.14 3.27 -17.74
CA GLY A 109 11.31 4.10 -17.46
C GLY A 109 11.08 5.07 -16.29
N ILE A 110 10.06 4.82 -15.46
CA ILE A 110 9.77 5.62 -14.27
C ILE A 110 10.81 5.28 -13.20
N PRO A 111 11.36 6.27 -12.49
CA PRO A 111 12.32 6.00 -11.44
C PRO A 111 11.73 5.11 -10.34
N THR A 112 12.48 4.06 -9.98
CA THR A 112 12.08 3.13 -8.93
C THR A 112 13.22 2.87 -7.96
N LEU A 113 12.89 2.70 -6.68
CA LEU A 113 13.82 2.19 -5.67
C LEU A 113 13.16 1.03 -4.91
N ARG A 114 13.99 0.10 -4.44
CA ARG A 114 13.55 -1.08 -3.68
C ARG A 114 14.24 -1.07 -2.32
N LEU A 115 13.44 -1.18 -1.26
CA LEU A 115 13.89 -1.52 0.08
C LEU A 115 13.20 -2.83 0.47
N ASP A 116 13.95 -3.93 0.61
CA ASP A 116 13.37 -5.22 1.01
C ASP A 116 13.01 -5.22 2.50
N ARG A 117 11.80 -4.76 2.79
CA ARG A 117 11.18 -4.70 4.11
C ARG A 117 9.78 -5.32 4.03
N HIS A 118 8.79 -4.63 4.59
CA HIS A 118 7.40 -5.04 4.67
C HIS A 118 6.49 -3.81 4.54
N HIS A 119 5.19 -4.02 4.38
CA HIS A 119 4.24 -2.93 4.09
C HIS A 119 4.24 -1.83 5.16
N LEU A 120 4.30 -2.22 6.44
CA LEU A 120 4.35 -1.28 7.58
C LEU A 120 5.73 -0.62 7.81
N ALA A 121 6.70 -0.75 6.89
CA ALA A 121 8.05 -0.23 7.11
C ALA A 121 8.12 1.30 7.14
N MET A 122 7.11 2.01 6.62
CA MET A 122 6.97 3.46 6.83
C MET A 122 6.89 3.83 8.32
N MET A 123 6.29 2.96 9.13
CA MET A 123 6.16 3.15 10.58
C MET A 123 7.36 2.57 11.34
N THR A 124 7.84 1.39 10.96
CA THR A 124 8.88 0.68 11.74
C THR A 124 10.32 0.99 11.33
N HIS A 125 10.54 1.53 10.13
CA HIS A 125 11.85 1.86 9.57
C HIS A 125 11.84 3.27 8.92
N ALA A 126 11.21 4.23 9.60
CA ALA A 126 10.94 5.57 9.08
C ALA A 126 12.19 6.26 8.48
N ASP A 127 13.35 6.15 9.13
CA ASP A 127 14.59 6.78 8.67
C ASP A 127 15.09 6.20 7.34
N GLU A 128 15.02 4.88 7.17
CA GLU A 128 15.40 4.21 5.92
C GLU A 128 14.45 4.60 4.78
N VAL A 129 13.14 4.59 5.07
CA VAL A 129 12.12 4.97 4.09
C VAL A 129 12.27 6.45 3.71
N ALA A 130 12.44 7.35 4.66
CA ALA A 130 12.65 8.77 4.40
C ALA A 130 13.89 9.02 3.54
N SER A 131 15.00 8.33 3.83
CA SER A 131 16.23 8.41 3.04
C SER A 131 16.01 7.95 1.59
N ALA A 132 15.28 6.84 1.40
CA ALA A 132 14.90 6.35 0.07
C ALA A 132 14.02 7.33 -0.70
N LEU A 133 13.06 7.99 -0.04
CA LEU A 133 12.23 9.01 -0.65
C LEU A 133 13.06 10.22 -1.10
N VAL A 134 14.00 10.69 -0.28
CA VAL A 134 14.89 11.80 -0.63
C VAL A 134 15.76 11.46 -1.84
N ASN A 135 16.31 10.25 -1.90
CA ASN A 135 17.08 9.78 -3.06
C ASN A 135 16.20 9.78 -4.32
N LEU A 136 14.94 9.32 -4.18
CA LEU A 136 14.00 9.28 -5.29
C LEU A 136 13.68 10.68 -5.84
N VAL A 137 13.48 11.67 -4.97
CA VAL A 137 13.22 13.07 -5.36
C VAL A 137 14.41 13.68 -6.09
N ARG A 138 15.63 13.41 -5.62
CA ARG A 138 16.87 14.00 -6.14
C ARG A 138 17.32 13.41 -7.47
N GLY A 139 16.84 12.23 -7.84
CA GLY A 139 17.35 11.50 -9.01
C GLY A 139 18.57 10.64 -8.69
N ASP A 140 18.90 10.47 -7.42
CA ASP A 140 20.08 9.71 -6.96
C ASP A 140 19.72 8.22 -6.87
N HIS A 141 19.47 7.60 -8.03
CA HIS A 141 19.16 6.18 -8.16
C HIS A 141 20.40 5.45 -8.69
N GLY A 142 21.37 5.21 -7.78
CA GLY A 142 22.59 4.45 -8.09
C GLY A 142 22.31 3.02 -8.54
#